data_AF-A0A2P2JSR0-F1
#
_entry.id   AF-A0A2P2JSR0-F1
#
_cell.length_a   1.000
_cell.length_b   1.000
_cell.length_c   1.000
_cell.angle_alpha   90.00
_cell.angle_beta   90.00
_cell.angle_gamma   90.00
#
_symmetry.space_group_name_H-M   'P 1'
#
loop_
_entity.id
_entity.type
_entity.pdbx_description
1 polymer ?
#
loop_
_entity_poly.entity_id
_entity_poly.type
_entity_poly.pdbx_seq_one_letter_code
_entity_poly.pdbx_strand_id
1 'polypeptide(L)'
;MSIIFLLQQQSLRCSDTLFIFRLQFKRPKVKGKCNLFYDLHGLEHNFTYTQVSLIHLEDKPRPGVSDVITELQNKAKLRIMMLTGDHNSSAWRVAKAVNITEVYCSLKPEDKLNHVKSISRDMGGGLIMVGEGINDAPALAAATVGIVLAQRASATAIAVADVLLLQDNVSGVPFCIAKSRQTTFLVKQNVALALTCIVMASLPSVLGFLPLWLTVLLHEGGTLLVCLNSIRALNDPKWSWKENLWHVLEDLKSRLILLWKDNTSSSTAQAAHS
;
A
#
# COMPACT_ATOMS: atom_id res chain seq x y z
N MET A 1 4.28 -11.71 -8.18
CA MET A 1 3.17 -10.86 -7.68
C MET A 1 3.52 -9.45 -8.10
N SER A 2 2.61 -8.75 -8.74
CA SER A 2 2.86 -7.42 -9.32
C SER A 2 1.77 -6.47 -8.83
N ILE A 3 2.13 -5.20 -8.65
CA ILE A 3 1.17 -4.17 -8.28
C ILE A 3 1.01 -3.24 -9.47
N ILE A 4 -0.22 -3.07 -9.93
CA ILE A 4 -0.59 -1.98 -10.79
C ILE A 4 -1.11 -0.86 -9.88
N PHE A 5 -0.39 0.25 -9.85
CA PHE A 5 -0.94 1.49 -9.31
C PHE A 5 -1.70 2.18 -10.44
N LEU A 6 -3.01 2.32 -10.28
CA LEU A 6 -3.77 3.28 -11.05
C LEU A 6 -3.74 4.59 -10.25
N LEU A 7 -2.65 5.34 -10.44
CA LEU A 7 -2.64 6.77 -10.13
C LEU A 7 -3.47 7.48 -11.19
N GLN A 8 -4.79 7.27 -11.17
CA GLN A 8 -5.69 8.15 -11.87
C GLN A 8 -6.09 9.25 -10.89
N GLN A 9 -5.54 10.45 -11.08
CA GLN A 9 -6.13 11.65 -10.51
C GLN A 9 -7.34 11.99 -11.37
N GLN A 10 -8.55 12.03 -10.77
CA GLN A 10 -9.68 12.66 -11.44
C GLN A 10 -9.41 14.17 -11.62
N SER A 11 -9.01 14.53 -12.84
CA SER A 11 -9.66 15.53 -13.69
C SER A 11 -10.19 16.77 -12.96
N LEU A 12 -9.34 17.78 -12.79
CA LEU A 12 -9.59 18.95 -13.62
C LEU A 12 -8.97 18.61 -14.97
N ARG A 13 -9.81 18.59 -16.02
CA ARG A 13 -9.37 18.35 -17.40
C ARG A 13 -8.44 19.52 -17.80
N CYS A 14 -7.17 19.44 -17.45
CA CYS A 14 -6.11 20.39 -17.80
C CYS A 14 -4.98 19.59 -18.45
N SER A 15 -5.31 19.00 -19.59
CA SER A 15 -4.30 18.57 -20.54
C SER A 15 -3.67 19.84 -21.11
N ASP A 16 -2.55 20.30 -20.52
CA ASP A 16 -1.70 21.36 -21.06
C ASP A 16 -2.49 22.57 -21.63
N THR A 17 -3.58 23.00 -20.98
CA THR A 17 -4.44 24.05 -21.53
C THR A 17 -3.85 25.41 -21.20
N LEU A 18 -3.02 25.90 -22.12
CA LEU A 18 -2.59 27.30 -22.15
C LEU A 18 -3.80 28.19 -22.42
N PHE A 19 -4.50 28.64 -21.37
CA PHE A 19 -5.54 29.64 -21.56
C PHE A 19 -4.89 31.01 -21.81
N ILE A 20 -4.75 31.38 -23.07
CA ILE A 20 -4.41 32.75 -23.46
C ILE A 20 -5.68 33.59 -23.32
N PHE A 21 -5.87 34.22 -22.16
CA PHE A 21 -6.92 35.22 -21.99
C PHE A 21 -6.43 36.57 -22.49
N ARG A 22 -7.09 37.10 -23.52
CA ARG A 22 -6.93 38.51 -23.94
C ARG A 22 -7.77 39.40 -23.02
N LEU A 23 -7.19 39.81 -21.89
CA LEU A 23 -7.84 40.77 -21.00
C LEU A 23 -7.49 42.19 -21.46
N GLN A 24 -8.45 42.91 -22.04
CA GLN A 24 -8.30 44.34 -22.31
C GLN A 24 -8.45 45.13 -21.00
N PHE A 25 -7.35 45.38 -20.31
CA PHE A 25 -7.34 46.33 -19.20
C PHE A 25 -7.09 47.75 -19.70
N LYS A 26 -7.97 48.68 -19.33
CA LYS A 26 -7.74 50.13 -19.46
C LYS A 26 -6.82 50.55 -18.30
N ARG A 27 -5.53 50.80 -18.62
CA ARG A 27 -4.41 51.25 -17.75
C ARG A 27 -4.52 50.86 -16.25
N PRO A 28 -3.84 49.80 -15.79
CA PRO A 28 -3.55 49.67 -14.37
C PRO A 28 -2.28 50.49 -14.05
N LYS A 29 -2.34 51.36 -13.04
CA LYS A 29 -1.14 51.96 -12.42
C LYS A 29 -0.46 50.88 -11.57
N VAL A 30 0.38 50.04 -12.17
CA VAL A 30 1.20 49.08 -11.42
C VAL A 30 2.59 49.69 -11.18
N LYS A 31 2.87 50.06 -9.93
CA LYS A 31 4.22 50.31 -9.43
C LYS A 31 4.86 48.95 -9.10
N GLY A 32 5.66 48.43 -10.00
CA GLY A 32 6.47 47.22 -9.76
C GLY A 32 7.47 47.00 -10.89
N LYS A 33 8.77 47.02 -10.56
CA LYS A 33 9.87 46.85 -11.52
C LYS A 33 9.82 45.44 -12.13
N CYS A 34 9.51 45.34 -13.43
CA CYS A 34 9.91 44.20 -14.25
C CYS A 34 11.18 44.59 -15.00
N ASN A 35 12.32 44.01 -14.59
CA ASN A 35 13.58 44.16 -15.30
C ASN A 35 13.57 43.23 -16.53
N LEU A 36 13.15 43.74 -17.67
CA LEU A 36 13.56 43.21 -18.97
C LEU A 36 13.93 44.41 -19.85
N PHE A 37 15.18 44.84 -19.70
CA PHE A 37 15.78 45.90 -20.51
C PHE A 37 16.16 45.31 -21.87
N TYR A 38 15.43 45.69 -22.91
CA TYR A 38 15.99 45.77 -24.26
C TYR A 38 16.05 47.25 -24.61
N ASP A 39 17.27 47.76 -24.69
CA ASP A 39 17.56 49.14 -25.05
C ASP A 39 17.36 49.31 -26.56
N LEU A 40 16.26 49.96 -26.95
CA LEU A 40 16.02 50.43 -28.31
C LEU A 40 15.87 51.95 -28.25
N HIS A 41 17.03 52.61 -28.28
CA HIS A 41 17.16 54.04 -28.47
C HIS A 41 16.46 54.49 -29.78
N GLY A 42 15.44 55.33 -29.68
CA GLY A 42 15.13 56.33 -30.72
C GLY A 42 14.01 56.07 -31.71
N LEU A 43 12.86 55.50 -31.32
CA LEU A 43 11.64 55.57 -32.14
C LEU A 43 10.39 55.89 -31.31
N GLU A 44 9.85 57.11 -31.47
CA GLU A 44 8.52 57.51 -30.99
C GLU A 44 7.43 56.75 -31.76
N HIS A 45 7.14 55.52 -31.35
CA HIS A 45 5.94 54.80 -31.78
C HIS A 45 5.02 54.54 -30.59
N ASN A 46 3.74 54.93 -30.76
CA ASN A 46 2.65 54.61 -29.85
C ASN A 46 2.44 53.08 -29.80
N PHE A 47 3.20 52.37 -28.97
CA PHE A 47 2.99 50.94 -28.73
C PHE A 47 1.79 50.71 -27.81
N THR A 48 0.76 50.05 -28.34
CA THR A 48 -0.33 49.45 -27.56
C THR A 48 0.17 48.14 -26.93
N TYR A 49 0.59 48.19 -25.66
CA TYR A 49 0.93 46.98 -24.91
C TYR A 49 -0.32 46.13 -24.68
N THR A 50 -0.32 44.90 -25.19
CA THR A 50 -1.33 43.90 -24.87
C THR A 50 -0.79 43.03 -23.74
N GLN A 51 -1.39 43.12 -22.56
CA GLN A 51 -1.00 42.29 -21.42
C GLN A 51 -1.57 40.88 -21.64
N VAL A 52 -0.69 39.91 -21.85
CA VAL A 52 -1.05 38.49 -21.97
C VAL A 52 -0.72 37.83 -20.63
N SER A 53 -1.71 37.21 -20.00
CA SER A 53 -1.50 36.44 -18.76
C SER A 53 -1.41 34.96 -19.09
N LEU A 54 -0.36 34.31 -18.62
CA LEU A 54 -0.17 32.86 -18.74
C LEU A 54 -0.62 32.18 -17.45
N ILE A 55 -1.60 31.28 -17.52
CA ILE A 55 -2.00 30.45 -16.39
C ILE A 55 -1.52 29.03 -16.66
N HIS A 56 -0.60 28.53 -15.84
CA HIS A 56 -0.12 27.16 -15.87
C HIS A 56 -0.76 26.37 -14.73
N LEU A 57 -1.47 25.30 -15.07
CA LEU A 57 -2.08 24.36 -14.12
C LEU A 57 -1.31 23.05 -14.22
N GLU A 58 -0.71 22.64 -13.10
CA GLU A 58 0.06 21.40 -12.99
C GLU A 58 -0.52 20.54 -11.87
N ASP A 59 -0.61 19.24 -12.15
CA ASP A 59 -1.00 18.26 -11.14
C ASP A 59 0.23 17.73 -10.41
N LYS A 60 0.22 17.81 -9.08
CA LYS A 60 1.33 17.36 -8.23
C LYS A 60 0.98 16.02 -7.60
N PRO A 61 1.92 15.06 -7.58
CA PRO A 61 1.72 13.82 -6.84
C PRO A 61 1.53 14.13 -5.35
N ARG A 62 0.67 13.33 -4.70
CA ARG A 62 0.39 13.46 -3.27
C ARG A 62 1.67 13.24 -2.44
N PRO A 63 1.78 13.90 -1.26
CA PRO A 63 2.91 13.67 -0.37
C PRO A 63 2.96 12.20 0.08
N GLY A 64 4.17 11.63 0.13
CA GLY A 64 4.40 10.24 0.57
C GLY A 64 4.19 9.16 -0.49
N VAL A 65 3.67 9.48 -1.69
CA VAL A 65 3.52 8.48 -2.77
C VAL A 65 4.88 7.94 -3.20
N SER A 66 5.88 8.82 -3.37
CA SER A 66 7.24 8.40 -3.75
C SER A 66 7.84 7.42 -2.75
N ASP A 67 7.64 7.65 -1.45
CA ASP A 67 8.14 6.77 -0.38
C ASP A 67 7.45 5.41 -0.42
N VAL A 68 6.14 5.39 -0.66
CA VAL A 68 5.34 4.17 -0.80
C VAL A 68 5.78 3.35 -2.01
N ILE A 69 5.97 4.00 -3.16
CA ILE A 69 6.45 3.33 -4.39
C ILE A 69 7.84 2.75 -4.16
N THR A 70 8.73 3.52 -3.53
CA THR A 70 10.09 3.08 -3.18
C THR A 70 10.06 1.91 -2.21
N GLU A 71 9.20 1.93 -1.19
CA GLU A 71 9.02 0.84 -0.25
C GLU A 71 8.52 -0.45 -0.94
N LEU A 72 7.55 -0.33 -1.84
CA LEU A 72 7.01 -1.46 -2.59
C LEU A 72 8.00 -2.02 -3.61
N GLN A 73 8.82 -1.19 -4.23
CA GLN A 73 9.90 -1.66 -5.11
C GLN A 73 11.00 -2.35 -4.30
N ASN A 74 11.53 -1.68 -3.28
CA ASN A 74 12.74 -2.12 -2.59
C ASN A 74 12.48 -3.20 -1.54
N LYS A 75 11.50 -2.99 -0.67
CA LYS A 75 11.17 -3.98 0.36
C LYS A 75 10.30 -5.08 -0.24
N ALA A 76 9.28 -4.70 -1.02
CA ALA A 76 8.34 -5.67 -1.55
C ALA A 76 8.77 -6.46 -2.78
N LYS A 77 9.77 -5.94 -3.50
CA LYS A 77 10.25 -6.50 -4.77
C LYS A 77 9.10 -6.71 -5.74
N LEU A 78 8.15 -5.77 -5.74
CA LEU A 78 6.98 -5.81 -6.61
C LEU A 78 7.25 -4.95 -7.84
N ARG A 79 6.90 -5.49 -9.01
CA ARG A 79 6.87 -4.72 -10.25
C ARG A 79 5.70 -3.73 -10.16
N ILE A 80 5.98 -2.46 -10.45
CA ILE A 80 5.00 -1.38 -10.38
C ILE A 80 4.78 -0.80 -11.76
N MET A 81 3.52 -0.69 -12.15
CA MET A 81 3.08 -0.09 -13.41
C MET A 81 2.03 0.98 -13.14
N MET A 82 2.05 2.05 -13.94
CA MET A 82 1.02 3.09 -13.94
C MET A 82 0.14 2.97 -15.18
N LEU A 83 -1.17 2.87 -14.99
CA LEU A 83 -2.16 3.01 -16.07
C LEU A 83 -2.85 4.35 -15.88
N THR A 84 -3.04 5.13 -16.94
CA THR A 84 -3.81 6.39 -16.90
C THR A 84 -4.51 6.69 -18.21
N GLY A 85 -5.62 7.42 -18.13
CA GLY A 85 -6.31 7.99 -19.28
C GLY A 85 -5.70 9.31 -19.75
N ASP A 86 -4.75 9.87 -19.02
CA ASP A 86 -4.14 11.16 -19.33
C ASP A 86 -3.20 11.10 -20.54
N HIS A 87 -2.89 12.29 -21.07
CA HIS A 87 -1.94 12.43 -22.15
C HIS A 87 -0.52 12.01 -21.71
N ASN A 88 0.28 11.58 -22.69
CA ASN A 88 1.61 11.03 -22.48
C ASN A 88 2.55 11.99 -21.70
N SER A 89 2.53 13.29 -22.03
CA SER A 89 3.35 14.32 -21.35
C SER A 89 3.07 14.38 -19.84
N SER A 90 1.81 14.47 -19.45
CA SER A 90 1.37 14.53 -18.05
C SER A 90 1.64 13.23 -17.31
N ALA A 91 1.36 12.09 -17.95
CA ALA A 91 1.59 10.77 -17.35
C ALA A 91 3.07 10.55 -16.99
N TRP A 92 3.99 10.79 -17.92
CA TRP A 92 5.42 10.61 -17.64
C TRP A 92 5.98 11.60 -16.64
N ARG A 93 5.42 12.82 -16.56
CA ARG A 93 5.81 13.83 -15.57
C ARG A 93 5.54 13.34 -14.16
N VAL A 94 4.32 12.84 -13.91
CA VAL A 94 3.94 12.25 -12.62
C VAL A 94 4.75 11.00 -12.34
N ALA A 95 4.88 10.08 -13.31
CA ALA A 95 5.63 8.84 -13.15
C ALA A 95 7.10 9.07 -12.77
N LYS A 96 7.76 10.05 -13.41
CA LYS A 96 9.13 10.46 -13.05
C LYS A 96 9.22 11.02 -11.63
N ALA A 97 8.23 11.82 -11.21
CA ALA A 97 8.21 12.38 -9.87
C ALA A 97 8.08 11.32 -8.76
N VAL A 98 7.54 10.13 -9.08
CA VAL A 98 7.36 9.01 -8.13
C VAL A 98 8.21 7.77 -8.46
N ASN A 99 9.17 7.87 -9.38
CA ASN A 99 10.06 6.77 -9.79
C ASN A 99 9.35 5.50 -10.34
N ILE A 100 8.31 5.69 -11.14
CA ILE A 100 7.67 4.59 -11.89
C ILE A 100 8.29 4.50 -13.29
N THR A 101 8.80 3.32 -13.65
CA THR A 101 9.47 3.06 -14.93
C THR A 101 8.52 2.59 -16.03
N GLU A 102 7.35 2.05 -15.67
CA GLU A 102 6.40 1.46 -16.62
C GLU A 102 5.08 2.21 -16.59
N VAL A 103 4.73 2.85 -17.71
CA VAL A 103 3.57 3.73 -17.82
C VAL A 103 2.79 3.42 -19.09
N TYR A 104 1.48 3.26 -18.96
CA TYR A 104 0.53 3.15 -20.06
C TYR A 104 -0.45 4.33 -19.98
N CYS A 105 -0.42 5.20 -20.98
CA CYS A 105 -1.16 6.45 -21.02
C CYS A 105 -2.25 6.45 -22.11
N SER A 106 -3.14 7.45 -22.07
CA SER A 106 -4.22 7.64 -23.05
C SER A 106 -5.15 6.41 -23.18
N LEU A 107 -5.31 5.67 -22.09
CA LEU A 107 -6.14 4.46 -22.05
C LEU A 107 -7.62 4.78 -21.84
N LYS A 108 -8.49 4.12 -22.58
CA LYS A 108 -9.93 4.06 -22.28
C LYS A 108 -10.21 3.08 -21.14
N PRO A 109 -11.40 3.12 -20.50
CA PRO A 109 -11.77 2.15 -19.47
C PRO A 109 -11.64 0.69 -19.94
N GLU A 110 -12.00 0.40 -21.20
CA GLU A 110 -11.88 -0.92 -21.80
C GLU A 110 -10.43 -1.33 -22.00
N ASP A 111 -9.56 -0.39 -22.38
CA ASP A 111 -8.13 -0.64 -22.56
C ASP A 111 -7.46 -0.96 -21.23
N LYS A 112 -7.82 -0.24 -20.16
CA LYS A 112 -7.34 -0.55 -18.80
C LYS A 112 -7.72 -1.97 -18.38
N LEU A 113 -8.97 -2.36 -18.62
CA LEU A 113 -9.45 -3.71 -18.33
C LEU A 113 -8.67 -4.78 -19.11
N ASN A 114 -8.43 -4.54 -20.40
CA ASN A 114 -7.67 -5.47 -21.25
C ASN A 114 -6.21 -5.59 -20.78
N HIS A 115 -5.58 -4.48 -20.41
CA HIS A 115 -4.24 -4.48 -19.82
C HIS A 115 -4.21 -5.29 -18.51
N VAL A 116 -5.12 -5.04 -17.58
CA VAL A 116 -5.21 -5.80 -16.32
C VAL A 116 -5.36 -7.30 -16.58
N LYS A 117 -6.24 -7.70 -17.52
CA LYS A 117 -6.43 -9.11 -17.89
C LYS A 117 -5.20 -9.74 -18.54
N SER A 118 -4.55 -9.04 -19.47
CA SER A 118 -3.33 -9.54 -20.11
C SER A 118 -2.20 -9.74 -19.10
N ILE A 119 -1.95 -8.74 -18.27
CA ILE A 119 -0.90 -8.76 -17.24
C ILE A 119 -1.17 -9.86 -16.21
N SER A 120 -2.43 -10.04 -15.80
CA SER A 120 -2.80 -11.11 -14.87
C SER A 120 -2.58 -12.51 -15.45
N ARG A 121 -2.83 -12.70 -16.75
CA ARG A 121 -2.58 -13.96 -17.46
C ARG A 121 -1.09 -14.24 -17.65
N ASP A 122 -0.36 -13.26 -18.18
CA ASP A 122 1.04 -13.44 -18.60
C ASP A 122 1.98 -13.71 -17.44
N MET A 123 1.75 -13.05 -16.28
CA MET A 123 2.62 -13.22 -15.13
C MET A 123 2.24 -14.40 -14.23
N GLY A 124 1.09 -15.07 -14.48
CA GLY A 124 0.58 -16.18 -13.67
C GLY A 124 0.46 -15.90 -12.17
N GLY A 125 0.64 -14.64 -11.77
CA GLY A 125 0.84 -14.21 -10.40
C GLY A 125 -0.18 -13.15 -10.03
N GLY A 126 -0.54 -13.11 -8.74
CA GLY A 126 -1.53 -12.17 -8.22
C GLY A 126 -1.22 -10.71 -8.60
N LEU A 127 -2.26 -10.00 -9.01
CA LEU A 127 -2.24 -8.62 -9.43
C LEU A 127 -3.05 -7.76 -8.46
N ILE A 128 -2.41 -6.76 -7.87
CA ILE A 128 -3.09 -5.76 -7.04
C ILE A 128 -3.34 -4.52 -7.90
N MET A 129 -4.57 -4.02 -7.90
CA MET A 129 -4.93 -2.77 -8.55
C MET A 129 -5.38 -1.75 -7.51
N VAL A 130 -4.82 -0.54 -7.56
CA VAL A 130 -5.24 0.58 -6.70
C VAL A 130 -5.90 1.65 -7.56
N GLY A 131 -7.13 2.08 -7.26
CA GLY A 131 -7.83 3.11 -8.04
C GLY A 131 -8.91 3.88 -7.26
N GLU A 132 -9.51 4.90 -7.87
CA GLU A 132 -10.55 5.73 -7.23
C GLU A 132 -11.80 5.99 -8.10
N GLY A 133 -11.68 5.85 -9.43
CA GLY A 133 -12.71 6.30 -10.36
C GLY A 133 -13.77 5.27 -10.77
N ILE A 134 -14.90 5.76 -11.28
CA ILE A 134 -15.91 4.96 -11.99
C ILE A 134 -15.30 4.18 -13.16
N ASN A 135 -14.30 4.78 -13.82
CA ASN A 135 -13.59 4.21 -14.97
C ASN A 135 -12.64 3.07 -14.58
N ASP A 136 -12.28 3.00 -13.30
CA ASP A 136 -11.38 1.98 -12.77
C ASP A 136 -12.17 0.78 -12.25
N ALA A 137 -13.47 0.91 -11.98
CA ALA A 137 -14.28 -0.16 -11.39
C ALA A 137 -14.23 -1.49 -12.17
N PRO A 138 -14.36 -1.52 -13.52
CA PRO A 138 -14.27 -2.79 -14.27
C PRO A 138 -12.88 -3.44 -14.16
N ALA A 139 -11.83 -2.63 -14.17
CA ALA A 139 -10.45 -3.09 -14.06
C ALA A 139 -10.11 -3.53 -12.62
N LEU A 140 -10.65 -2.85 -11.59
CA LEU A 140 -10.57 -3.24 -10.19
C LEU A 140 -11.19 -4.63 -9.98
N ALA A 141 -12.37 -4.88 -10.59
CA ALA A 141 -13.05 -6.18 -10.53
C ALA A 141 -12.24 -7.32 -11.16
N ALA A 142 -11.45 -7.00 -12.18
CA ALA A 142 -10.66 -7.99 -12.92
C ALA A 142 -9.28 -8.23 -12.30
N ALA A 143 -8.85 -7.38 -11.36
CA ALA A 143 -7.62 -7.60 -10.61
C ALA A 143 -7.80 -8.74 -9.60
N THR A 144 -6.70 -9.31 -9.11
CA THR A 144 -6.75 -10.31 -8.04
C THR A 144 -7.15 -9.67 -6.71
N VAL A 145 -6.73 -8.43 -6.50
CA VAL A 145 -7.13 -7.61 -5.34
C VAL A 145 -7.32 -6.18 -5.82
N GLY A 146 -8.54 -5.67 -5.71
CA GLY A 146 -8.88 -4.27 -5.93
C GLY A 146 -8.81 -3.46 -4.63
N ILE A 147 -8.02 -2.38 -4.60
CA ILE A 147 -7.88 -1.47 -3.47
C ILE A 147 -8.38 -0.08 -3.87
N VAL A 148 -9.20 0.53 -3.02
CA VAL A 148 -9.72 1.88 -3.24
C VAL A 148 -9.50 2.77 -2.01
N LEU A 149 -9.35 4.07 -2.24
CA LEU A 149 -9.19 5.08 -1.19
C LEU A 149 -10.54 5.77 -0.91
N ALA A 150 -11.03 5.67 0.33
CA ALA A 150 -12.41 5.99 0.69
C ALA A 150 -12.84 7.44 0.41
N GLN A 151 -11.95 8.42 0.59
CA GLN A 151 -12.33 9.83 0.44
C GLN A 151 -12.67 10.23 -0.99
N ARG A 152 -12.18 9.49 -1.99
CA ARG A 152 -12.35 9.82 -3.42
C ARG A 152 -12.95 8.72 -4.26
N ALA A 153 -13.13 7.54 -3.67
CA ALA A 153 -13.67 6.42 -4.37
C ALA A 153 -15.14 6.68 -4.75
N SER A 154 -15.43 6.57 -6.04
CA SER A 154 -16.81 6.54 -6.52
C SER A 154 -17.60 5.39 -5.88
N ALA A 155 -18.91 5.56 -5.69
CA ALA A 155 -19.77 4.50 -5.13
C ALA A 155 -19.64 3.17 -5.89
N THR A 156 -19.46 3.24 -7.21
CA THR A 156 -19.23 2.08 -8.07
C THR A 156 -17.87 1.41 -7.84
N ALA A 157 -16.83 2.18 -7.55
CA ALA A 157 -15.51 1.62 -7.24
C ALA A 157 -15.50 0.95 -5.86
N ILE A 158 -16.15 1.56 -4.86
CA ILE A 158 -16.31 0.98 -3.52
C ILE A 158 -17.08 -0.34 -3.57
N ALA A 159 -18.14 -0.42 -4.38
CA ALA A 159 -18.97 -1.62 -4.49
C ALA A 159 -18.24 -2.84 -5.08
N VAL A 160 -17.12 -2.61 -5.78
CA VAL A 160 -16.39 -3.65 -6.53
C VAL A 160 -15.05 -3.99 -5.91
N ALA A 161 -14.51 -3.12 -5.05
CA ALA A 161 -13.19 -3.31 -4.46
C ALA A 161 -13.19 -4.33 -3.31
N ASP A 162 -12.09 -5.06 -3.19
CA ASP A 162 -11.86 -6.01 -2.09
C ASP A 162 -11.40 -5.32 -0.80
N VAL A 163 -10.68 -4.19 -0.93
CA VAL A 163 -10.11 -3.44 0.20
C VAL A 163 -10.41 -1.96 0.08
N LEU A 164 -11.02 -1.41 1.13
CA LEU A 164 -11.27 0.02 1.28
C LEU A 164 -10.29 0.63 2.29
N LEU A 165 -9.42 1.53 1.83
CA LEU A 165 -8.52 2.30 2.68
C LEU A 165 -9.23 3.58 3.15
N LEU A 166 -9.48 3.68 4.45
CA LEU A 166 -10.15 4.84 5.05
C LEU A 166 -9.26 6.09 5.12
N GLN A 167 -7.93 5.90 5.12
CA GLN A 167 -6.97 7.00 5.11
C GLN A 167 -6.83 7.56 3.69
N ASP A 168 -6.71 8.88 3.56
CA ASP A 168 -6.54 9.57 2.26
C ASP A 168 -5.11 9.46 1.67
N ASN A 169 -4.35 8.44 2.11
CA ASN A 169 -2.99 8.21 1.64
C ASN A 169 -2.79 6.75 1.21
N VAL A 170 -2.05 6.57 0.13
CA VAL A 170 -1.56 5.27 -0.37
C VAL A 170 -0.60 4.58 0.61
N SER A 171 -0.19 5.26 1.69
CA SER A 171 0.58 4.68 2.80
C SER A 171 -0.06 3.43 3.43
N GLY A 172 -1.37 3.24 3.30
CA GLY A 172 -2.03 2.00 3.74
C GLY A 172 -1.68 0.76 2.90
N VAL A 173 -1.31 0.94 1.63
CA VAL A 173 -1.07 -0.17 0.69
C VAL A 173 0.10 -1.06 1.14
N PRO A 174 1.31 -0.54 1.45
CA PRO A 174 2.41 -1.34 1.98
C PRO A 174 2.04 -2.11 3.26
N PHE A 175 1.31 -1.46 4.18
CA PHE A 175 0.86 -2.09 5.42
C PHE A 175 -0.05 -3.29 5.14
N CYS A 176 -1.06 -3.13 4.30
CA CYS A 176 -1.98 -4.22 3.94
C CYS A 176 -1.25 -5.42 3.32
N ILE A 177 -0.29 -5.16 2.42
CA ILE A 177 0.50 -6.21 1.78
C ILE A 177 1.40 -6.92 2.79
N ALA A 178 2.11 -6.16 3.63
CA ALA A 178 2.99 -6.73 4.65
C ALA A 178 2.19 -7.57 5.66
N LYS A 179 1.01 -7.07 6.08
CA LYS A 179 0.11 -7.79 6.99
C LYS A 179 -0.45 -9.06 6.36
N SER A 180 -0.89 -9.01 5.11
CA SER A 180 -1.35 -10.20 4.37
C SER A 180 -0.28 -11.29 4.28
N ARG A 181 0.98 -10.91 3.99
CA ARG A 181 2.12 -11.84 3.98
C ARG A 181 2.38 -12.45 5.34
N GLN A 182 2.37 -11.65 6.40
CA GLN A 182 2.54 -12.12 7.79
C GLN A 182 1.44 -13.12 8.16
N THR A 183 0.18 -12.80 7.90
CA THR A 183 -0.96 -13.67 8.19
C THR A 183 -0.87 -14.98 7.42
N THR A 184 -0.57 -14.93 6.12
CA THR A 184 -0.39 -16.14 5.29
C THR A 184 0.71 -17.05 5.84
N PHE A 185 1.81 -16.46 6.33
CA PHE A 185 2.87 -17.22 6.95
C PHE A 185 2.41 -17.87 8.26
N LEU A 186 1.75 -17.12 9.14
CA LEU A 186 1.23 -17.62 10.41
C LEU A 186 0.20 -18.74 10.21
N VAL A 187 -0.68 -18.62 9.22
CA VAL A 187 -1.65 -19.67 8.86
C VAL A 187 -0.93 -20.95 8.44
N LYS A 188 0.12 -20.86 7.61
CA LYS A 188 0.92 -22.03 7.23
C LYS A 188 1.58 -22.70 8.44
N GLN A 189 2.07 -21.92 9.40
CA GLN A 189 2.61 -22.46 10.66
C GLN A 189 1.55 -23.15 11.50
N ASN A 190 0.38 -22.53 11.65
CA ASN A 190 -0.74 -23.10 12.40
C ASN A 190 -1.21 -24.42 11.80
N VAL A 191 -1.34 -24.49 10.47
CA VAL A 191 -1.71 -25.72 9.76
C VAL A 191 -0.65 -26.79 9.94
N ALA A 192 0.64 -26.44 9.81
CA ALA A 192 1.73 -27.38 10.04
C ALA A 192 1.75 -27.91 11.48
N LEU A 193 1.56 -27.05 12.47
CA LEU A 193 1.51 -27.42 13.89
C LEU A 193 0.31 -28.31 14.19
N ALA A 194 -0.88 -27.96 13.69
CA ALA A 194 -2.08 -28.77 13.84
C ALA A 194 -1.92 -30.16 13.24
N LEU A 195 -1.43 -30.26 12.00
CA LEU A 195 -1.15 -31.55 11.35
C LEU A 195 -0.10 -32.36 12.13
N THR A 196 0.95 -31.71 12.62
CA THR A 196 2.00 -32.37 13.42
C THR A 196 1.41 -32.94 14.71
N CYS A 197 0.61 -32.17 15.45
CA CYS A 197 -0.05 -32.62 16.66
C CYS A 197 -1.00 -33.81 16.39
N ILE A 198 -1.80 -33.74 15.32
CA ILE A 198 -2.70 -34.84 14.95
C ILE A 198 -1.91 -36.11 14.63
N VAL A 199 -0.87 -36.03 13.80
CA VAL A 199 -0.05 -37.18 13.41
C VAL A 199 0.70 -37.76 14.61
N MET A 200 1.31 -36.91 15.45
CA MET A 200 2.08 -37.32 16.62
C MET A 200 1.19 -37.89 17.74
N ALA A 201 -0.05 -37.45 17.89
CA ALA A 201 -0.98 -38.01 18.87
C ALA A 201 -1.64 -39.28 18.35
N SER A 202 -2.07 -39.30 17.08
CA SER A 202 -2.84 -40.40 16.49
C SER A 202 -1.99 -41.64 16.22
N LEU A 203 -0.79 -41.51 15.63
CA LEU A 203 0.01 -42.67 15.22
C LEU A 203 0.42 -43.57 16.40
N PRO A 204 0.95 -43.06 17.52
CA PRO A 204 1.32 -43.92 18.65
C PRO A 204 0.10 -44.49 19.38
N SER A 205 -1.06 -43.82 19.31
CA SER A 205 -2.31 -44.35 19.86
C SER A 205 -2.79 -45.57 19.08
N VAL A 206 -2.76 -45.52 17.75
CA VAL A 206 -3.15 -46.66 16.89
C VAL A 206 -2.21 -47.84 17.05
N LEU A 207 -0.91 -47.58 17.27
CA LEU A 207 0.10 -48.61 17.54
C LEU A 207 0.01 -49.19 18.97
N GLY A 208 -0.88 -48.67 19.82
CA GLY A 208 -1.09 -49.16 21.19
C GLY A 208 -0.09 -48.62 22.22
N PHE A 209 0.76 -47.65 21.86
CA PHE A 209 1.73 -47.04 22.78
C PHE A 209 1.12 -45.97 23.68
N LEU A 210 0.02 -45.32 23.26
CA LEU A 210 -0.62 -44.25 24.02
C LEU A 210 -2.08 -44.57 24.37
N PRO A 211 -2.50 -44.45 25.65
CA PRO A 211 -3.89 -44.59 26.03
C PRO A 211 -4.75 -43.43 25.50
N LEU A 212 -6.05 -43.68 25.29
CA LEU A 212 -6.99 -42.73 24.67
C LEU A 212 -7.05 -41.38 25.39
N TRP A 213 -7.13 -41.38 26.73
CA TRP A 213 -7.24 -40.14 27.51
C TRP A 213 -6.02 -39.22 27.32
N LEU A 214 -4.82 -39.79 27.22
CA LEU A 214 -3.59 -39.03 27.00
C LEU A 214 -3.51 -38.48 25.56
N THR A 215 -4.01 -39.25 24.60
CA THR A 215 -4.11 -38.84 23.19
C THR A 215 -5.03 -37.63 23.04
N VAL A 216 -6.19 -37.65 23.71
CA VAL A 216 -7.14 -36.52 23.74
C VAL A 216 -6.49 -35.29 24.38
N LEU A 217 -5.82 -35.45 25.53
CA LEU A 217 -5.10 -34.34 26.17
C LEU A 217 -4.02 -33.73 25.28
N LEU A 218 -3.26 -34.54 24.53
CA LEU A 218 -2.24 -34.04 23.60
C LEU A 218 -2.85 -33.31 22.40
N HIS A 219 -3.98 -33.80 21.89
CA HIS A 219 -4.70 -33.13 20.81
C HIS A 219 -5.22 -31.75 21.24
N GLU A 220 -5.90 -31.68 22.39
CA GLU A 220 -6.41 -30.42 22.95
C GLU A 220 -5.28 -29.48 23.43
N GLY A 221 -4.16 -30.02 23.91
CA GLY A 221 -2.96 -29.22 24.15
C GLY A 221 -2.40 -28.60 22.86
N GLY A 222 -2.47 -29.35 21.75
CA GLY A 222 -2.11 -28.87 20.42
C GLY A 222 -2.96 -27.71 19.93
N THR A 223 -4.28 -27.75 20.15
CA THR A 223 -5.17 -26.63 19.78
C THR A 223 -4.81 -25.36 20.55
N LEU A 224 -4.47 -25.49 21.84
CA LEU A 224 -4.03 -24.37 22.67
C LEU A 224 -2.70 -23.76 22.18
N LEU A 225 -1.74 -24.60 21.75
CA LEU A 225 -0.49 -24.12 21.12
C LEU A 225 -0.74 -23.36 19.81
N VAL A 226 -1.65 -23.84 18.95
CA VAL A 226 -2.05 -23.12 17.72
C VAL A 226 -2.67 -21.75 18.07
N CYS A 227 -3.54 -21.71 19.09
CA CYS A 227 -4.15 -20.47 19.56
C CYS A 227 -3.08 -19.47 20.05
N LEU A 228 -2.12 -19.92 20.85
CA LEU A 228 -1.01 -19.08 21.30
C LEU A 228 -0.17 -18.56 20.13
N ASN A 229 0.12 -19.39 19.13
CA ASN A 229 0.85 -18.95 17.94
C ASN A 229 0.07 -17.91 17.12
N SER A 230 -1.26 -17.98 17.14
CA SER A 230 -2.14 -17.04 16.44
C SER A 230 -2.12 -15.62 17.05
N ILE A 231 -1.84 -15.48 18.35
CA ILE A 231 -1.73 -14.16 19.01
C ILE A 231 -0.61 -13.32 18.38
N ARG A 232 0.42 -13.96 17.81
CA ARG A 232 1.50 -13.27 17.07
C ARG A 232 0.99 -12.46 15.88
N ALA A 233 -0.22 -12.74 15.38
CA ALA A 233 -0.87 -11.96 14.33
C ALA A 233 -1.22 -10.53 14.77
N LEU A 234 -1.28 -10.23 16.06
CA LEU A 234 -1.58 -8.87 16.55
C LEU A 234 -0.39 -7.90 16.41
N ASN A 235 0.83 -8.41 16.30
CA ASN A 235 2.03 -7.56 16.22
C ASN A 235 2.12 -6.84 14.87
N ASP A 236 2.75 -5.66 14.88
CA ASP A 236 2.93 -4.84 13.67
C ASP A 236 3.64 -5.60 12.54
N PRO A 237 3.19 -5.42 11.28
CA PRO A 237 3.78 -6.11 10.15
C PRO A 237 5.18 -5.57 9.87
N LYS A 238 6.19 -6.43 9.97
CA LYS A 238 7.56 -6.12 9.55
C LYS A 238 7.88 -6.85 8.24
N TRP A 239 8.63 -6.16 7.36
CA TRP A 239 9.06 -6.68 6.06
C TRP A 239 10.00 -7.90 6.15
N SER A 240 10.71 -8.05 7.27
CA SER A 240 11.70 -9.11 7.51
C SER A 240 11.23 -10.11 8.56
N TRP A 241 11.22 -11.40 8.20
CA TRP A 241 10.78 -12.48 9.09
C TRP A 241 11.79 -12.81 10.20
N LYS A 242 13.09 -12.53 9.97
CA LYS A 242 14.18 -12.79 10.92
C LYS A 242 14.12 -11.88 12.15
N GLU A 243 13.78 -10.61 11.96
CA GLU A 243 13.68 -9.63 13.05
C GLU A 243 12.53 -9.96 14.02
N ASN A 244 11.44 -10.52 13.50
CA ASN A 244 10.30 -10.93 14.33
C ASN A 244 10.60 -12.14 15.22
N LEU A 245 11.46 -13.05 14.80
CA LEU A 245 11.77 -14.25 15.59
C LEU A 245 12.59 -13.88 16.84
N TRP A 246 13.61 -13.02 16.66
CA TRP A 246 14.48 -12.59 17.74
C TRP A 246 13.74 -11.73 18.77
N HIS A 247 12.90 -10.78 18.34
CA HIS A 247 12.12 -9.97 19.27
C HIS A 247 11.09 -10.79 20.06
N VAL A 248 10.42 -11.76 19.43
CA VAL A 248 9.47 -12.62 20.14
C VAL A 248 10.20 -13.52 21.14
N LEU A 249 11.36 -14.07 20.78
CA LEU A 249 12.19 -14.86 21.69
C LEU A 249 12.70 -14.02 22.87
N GLU A 250 13.13 -12.78 22.63
CA GLU A 250 13.59 -11.88 23.68
C GLU A 250 12.46 -11.41 24.62
N ASP A 251 11.27 -11.10 24.08
CA ASP A 251 10.09 -10.72 24.88
C ASP A 251 9.56 -11.90 25.70
N LEU A 252 9.57 -13.12 25.14
CA LEU A 252 9.20 -14.31 25.88
C LEU A 252 10.21 -14.61 27.01
N LYS A 253 11.50 -14.44 26.72
CA LYS A 253 12.60 -14.63 27.66
C LYS A 253 12.53 -13.62 28.81
N SER A 254 12.25 -12.34 28.52
CA SER A 254 12.13 -11.31 29.56
C SER A 254 10.89 -11.52 30.45
N ARG A 255 9.75 -11.92 29.89
CA ARG A 255 8.54 -12.28 30.64
C ARG A 255 8.74 -13.53 31.51
N LEU A 256 9.41 -14.56 31.01
CA LEU A 256 9.77 -15.74 31.80
C LEU A 256 10.71 -15.41 32.97
N ILE A 257 11.68 -14.52 32.75
CA ILE A 257 12.59 -14.05 33.80
C ILE A 257 11.84 -13.25 34.88
N LEU A 258 10.87 -12.41 34.49
CA LEU A 258 10.03 -11.67 35.44
C LEU A 258 9.14 -12.61 36.27
N LEU A 259 8.48 -13.58 35.64
CA LEU A 259 7.66 -14.57 36.34
C LEU A 259 8.48 -15.45 37.28
N TRP A 260 9.72 -15.81 36.91
CA TRP A 260 10.62 -16.56 37.78
C TRP A 260 11.07 -15.72 38.99
N LYS A 261 11.31 -14.43 38.78
CA LYS A 261 11.71 -13.48 39.84
C LYS A 261 10.60 -13.22 40.85
N ASP A 262 9.36 -13.10 40.39
CA ASP A 262 8.19 -12.94 41.26
C ASP A 262 7.90 -14.21 42.07
N ASN A 263 8.16 -15.39 41.53
CA ASN A 263 7.95 -16.64 42.26
C ASN A 263 9.01 -16.85 43.36
N THR A 264 10.24 -16.36 43.17
CA THR A 264 11.29 -16.42 44.19
C THR A 264 11.08 -15.44 45.36
N SER A 265 10.49 -14.27 45.13
CA SER A 265 10.20 -13.27 46.18
C SER A 265 8.99 -13.64 47.05
N SER A 266 8.01 -14.37 46.51
CA SER A 266 6.91 -14.93 47.31
C SER A 266 7.37 -16.03 48.27
N SER A 267 8.33 -16.88 47.86
CA SER A 267 8.83 -17.97 48.70
C SER A 267 9.77 -17.52 49.84
N THR A 268 10.45 -16.37 49.72
CA THR A 268 11.25 -15.82 50.84
C THR A 268 10.40 -15.06 51.87
N ALA A 269 9.23 -14.52 51.48
CA ALA A 269 8.32 -13.86 52.42
C ALA A 269 7.62 -14.86 53.37
N GLN A 270 7.37 -16.10 52.93
CA GLN A 270 6.77 -17.15 53.77
C GLN A 270 7.76 -17.85 54.71
N ALA A 271 9.06 -17.83 54.40
CA ALA A 271 10.10 -18.42 55.27
C ALA A 271 10.51 -17.52 56.46
N ALA A 272 10.10 -16.25 56.48
CA ALA A 272 10.44 -15.30 57.54
C ALA A 272 9.39 -15.22 58.68
N HIS A 273 8.33 -16.02 58.61
CA HIS A 273 7.25 -16.09 59.62
C HIS A 273 7.12 -17.49 60.29
N SER A 274 8.18 -18.31 60.24
CA SER A 274 8.30 -19.58 60.98
C SER A 274 9.30 -19.45 62.11
#